data_AF-A0A7R9F088-F1
#
_entry.id   AF-A0A7R9F088-F1
#
_cell.length_a   1.000
_cell.length_b   1.000
_cell.length_c   1.000
_cell.angle_alpha   90.00
_cell.angle_beta   90.00
_cell.angle_gamma   90.00
#
_symmetry.space_group_name_H-M   'P 1'
#
loop_
_entity.id
_entity.type
_entity.pdbx_description
1 polymer ?
#
loop_
_entity_poly.entity_id
_entity_poly.type
_entity_poly.pdbx_seq_one_letter_code
_entity_poly.pdbx_strand_id
1 'polypeptide(L)'
;MVQGCWMEGENAGGCRNDLEKFSINPQYLLILSEPDEPDPESEEVVAPRCSVLIGLMQEHRRSERNKELRMLAIAFFIYKTDMACERLSAEYFLCVTEEGSSGVFTNSREVLGRFELDPGTYVIIPSTFYPDRSRNFMLRVFALKQFTFTELPPYHQVVGADELQENDVLNNNNNTGIL
;
A
#
# COMPACT_ATOMS: atom_id res chain seq x y z
N MET A 1 -11.58 1.54 3.19
CA MET A 1 -10.91 0.61 4.14
C MET A 1 -10.63 -0.69 3.43
N VAL A 2 -9.55 -1.38 3.79
CA VAL A 2 -9.15 -2.67 3.19
C VAL A 2 -8.69 -3.62 4.28
N GLN A 3 -8.94 -4.91 4.07
CA GLN A 3 -8.36 -5.98 4.88
C GLN A 3 -7.13 -6.53 4.16
N GLY A 4 -6.10 -6.86 4.92
CA GLY A 4 -4.88 -7.46 4.40
C GLY A 4 -4.27 -8.41 5.42
N CYS A 5 -3.16 -9.04 5.04
CA CYS A 5 -2.40 -9.89 5.94
C CYS A 5 -0.91 -9.82 5.61
N TRP A 6 -0.09 -9.94 6.64
CA TRP A 6 1.28 -10.41 6.50
C TRP A 6 1.29 -11.93 6.63
N MET A 7 1.98 -12.59 5.71
CA MET A 7 2.13 -14.04 5.58
C MET A 7 3.62 -14.37 5.51
N GLU A 8 4.06 -15.20 6.45
CA GLU A 8 5.42 -15.73 6.52
C GLU A 8 5.83 -16.39 5.20
N GLY A 9 7.04 -16.09 4.72
CA GLY A 9 7.57 -16.61 3.46
C GLY A 9 6.96 -15.99 2.19
N GLU A 10 5.96 -15.10 2.30
CA GLU A 10 5.31 -14.47 1.13
C GLU A 10 5.47 -12.95 1.12
N ASN A 11 4.81 -12.26 2.05
CA ASN A 11 4.71 -10.80 2.07
C ASN A 11 4.98 -10.19 3.46
N ALA A 12 5.41 -11.00 4.44
CA ALA A 12 5.81 -10.53 5.76
C ALA A 12 7.25 -9.98 5.74
N GLY A 13 7.45 -8.85 5.05
CA GLY A 13 8.76 -8.28 4.75
C GLY A 13 9.51 -7.64 5.92
N GLY A 14 8.82 -7.31 7.01
CA GLY A 14 9.44 -6.63 8.14
C GLY A 14 9.71 -5.15 7.86
N CYS A 15 10.55 -4.52 8.69
CA CYS A 15 10.88 -3.09 8.60
C CYS A 15 11.97 -2.77 7.55
N ARG A 16 12.28 -1.48 7.40
CA ARG A 16 13.23 -0.95 6.42
C ARG A 16 14.71 -1.34 6.60
N ASN A 17 15.04 -2.11 7.64
CA ASN A 17 16.42 -2.59 7.86
C ASN A 17 16.91 -3.50 6.73
N ASP A 18 15.99 -4.13 6.00
CA ASP A 18 16.25 -4.92 4.80
C ASP A 18 15.26 -4.42 3.74
N LEU A 19 15.73 -3.63 2.77
CA LEU A 19 14.84 -2.98 1.80
C LEU A 19 14.28 -3.95 0.76
N GLU A 20 15.01 -5.02 0.44
CA GLU A 20 14.53 -6.09 -0.42
C GLU A 20 13.30 -6.75 0.22
N LYS A 21 13.42 -7.15 1.50
CA LYS A 21 12.28 -7.70 2.23
C LYS A 21 11.22 -6.64 2.50
N PHE A 22 11.59 -5.41 2.81
CA PHE A 22 10.59 -4.36 3.03
C PHE A 22 9.67 -4.17 1.82
N SER A 23 10.21 -4.28 0.60
CA SER A 23 9.47 -4.10 -0.65
C SER A 23 8.37 -5.15 -0.91
N ILE A 24 8.49 -6.34 -0.30
CA ILE A 24 7.49 -7.40 -0.43
C ILE A 24 6.30 -7.22 0.52
N ASN A 25 6.35 -6.30 1.50
CA ASN A 25 5.17 -5.97 2.31
C ASN A 25 3.98 -5.54 1.43
N PRO A 26 2.72 -5.76 1.84
CA PRO A 26 1.57 -5.24 1.12
C PRO A 26 1.72 -3.73 0.83
N GLN A 27 1.30 -3.29 -0.36
CA GLN A 27 1.40 -1.90 -0.80
C GLN A 27 0.03 -1.44 -1.28
N TYR A 28 -0.38 -0.25 -0.85
CA TYR A 28 -1.69 0.29 -1.17
C TYR A 28 -1.54 1.66 -1.81
N LEU A 29 -2.12 1.83 -2.99
CA LEU A 29 -2.16 3.08 -3.72
C LEU A 29 -3.21 4.01 -3.10
N LEU A 30 -2.82 5.24 -2.82
CA LEU A 30 -3.68 6.34 -2.41
C LEU A 30 -3.54 7.49 -3.42
N ILE A 31 -4.64 7.91 -4.03
CA ILE A 31 -4.65 9.08 -4.93
C ILE A 31 -5.53 10.17 -4.31
N LEU A 32 -4.92 11.34 -4.09
CA LEU A 32 -5.56 12.54 -3.56
C LEU A 32 -5.66 13.57 -4.69
N SER A 33 -6.86 13.77 -5.23
CA SER A 33 -7.05 14.61 -6.41
C SER A 33 -7.27 16.09 -6.06
N GLU A 34 -8.01 16.35 -4.99
CA GLU A 34 -8.47 17.68 -4.63
C GLU A 34 -7.98 18.07 -3.23
N PRO A 35 -7.42 19.28 -3.06
CA PRO A 35 -7.10 19.80 -1.74
C PRO A 35 -8.36 20.20 -0.96
N ASP A 36 -8.17 20.36 0.34
CA ASP A 36 -9.20 20.86 1.24
C ASP A 36 -9.59 22.30 0.90
N GLU A 37 -10.81 22.68 1.29
CA GLU A 37 -11.24 24.07 1.14
C GLU A 37 -10.44 24.95 2.11
N PRO A 38 -9.86 26.07 1.63
CA PRO A 38 -9.15 27.00 2.50
C PRO A 38 -10.13 27.59 3.51
N ASP A 39 -9.64 27.87 4.71
CA ASP A 39 -10.42 28.58 5.72
C ASP A 39 -10.70 30.00 5.20
N PRO A 40 -11.98 30.37 4.97
CA PRO A 40 -12.33 31.69 4.44
C PRO A 40 -11.99 32.84 5.37
N GLU A 41 -11.74 32.57 6.66
CA GLU A 41 -11.33 33.56 7.65
C GLU A 41 -9.81 33.68 7.79
N SER A 42 -9.04 32.78 7.15
CA SER A 42 -7.58 32.82 7.18
C SER A 42 -7.02 33.81 6.15
N GLU A 43 -6.21 34.77 6.60
CA GLU A 43 -5.45 35.67 5.72
C GLU A 43 -4.13 35.04 5.24
N GLU A 44 -3.77 33.88 5.78
CA GLU A 44 -2.55 33.15 5.42
C GLU A 44 -2.71 32.43 4.07
N VAL A 45 -1.85 32.76 3.11
CA VAL A 45 -1.75 32.04 1.84
C VAL A 45 -0.96 30.74 2.08
N VAL A 46 -1.66 29.69 2.49
CA VAL A 46 -1.09 28.35 2.65
C VAL A 46 -1.20 27.58 1.33
N ALA A 47 -0.18 26.79 1.00
CA ALA A 47 -0.26 25.88 -0.13
C ALA A 47 -1.44 24.90 0.06
N PRO A 48 -2.20 24.58 -0.99
CA PRO A 48 -3.33 23.65 -0.89
C PRO A 48 -2.87 22.26 -0.41
N ARG A 49 -3.51 21.73 0.63
CA ARG A 49 -3.21 20.44 1.26
C ARG A 49 -4.45 19.55 1.37
N CYS A 50 -4.22 18.26 1.52
CA CYS A 50 -5.22 17.25 1.79
C CYS A 50 -5.00 16.72 3.22
N SER A 51 -5.99 16.92 4.09
CA SER A 51 -6.03 16.35 5.44
C SER A 51 -6.33 14.86 5.36
N VAL A 52 -5.39 14.02 5.79
CA VAL A 52 -5.52 12.55 5.75
C VAL A 52 -5.28 11.93 7.11
N LEU A 53 -6.18 11.04 7.54
CA LEU A 53 -6.01 10.17 8.69
C LEU A 53 -5.87 8.72 8.23
N ILE A 54 -4.77 8.08 8.60
CA ILE A 54 -4.49 6.68 8.29
C ILE A 54 -4.44 5.88 9.59
N GLY A 55 -5.07 4.70 9.58
CA GLY A 55 -5.06 3.78 10.70
C GLY A 55 -4.75 2.35 10.27
N LEU A 56 -3.75 1.75 10.91
CA LEU A 56 -3.37 0.35 10.76
C LEU A 56 -3.72 -0.41 12.04
N MET A 57 -4.67 -1.32 11.96
CA MET A 57 -5.08 -2.17 13.07
C MET A 57 -4.71 -3.63 12.78
N GLN A 58 -3.98 -4.27 13.69
CA GLN A 58 -3.78 -5.72 13.64
C GLN A 58 -4.96 -6.46 14.27
N GLU A 59 -5.44 -7.50 13.61
CA GLU A 59 -6.53 -8.30 14.13
C GLU A 59 -6.04 -9.25 15.23
N HIS A 60 -6.87 -9.40 16.26
CA HIS A 60 -6.65 -10.34 17.35
C HIS A 60 -7.73 -11.42 17.29
N ARG A 61 -7.36 -12.66 16.93
CA ARG A 61 -8.30 -13.78 16.93
C ARG A 61 -8.66 -14.10 18.38
N ARG A 62 -9.90 -13.80 18.79
CA ARG A 62 -10.43 -14.08 20.14
C ARG A 62 -10.35 -15.57 20.55
N SER A 63 -10.18 -16.49 19.59
CA SER A 63 -9.96 -17.92 19.85
C SER A 63 -8.54 -18.23 20.35
N GLU A 64 -7.60 -17.30 20.24
CA GLU A 64 -6.21 -17.43 20.69
C GLU A 64 -6.07 -17.07 22.17
N ARG A 65 -6.78 -17.79 23.05
CA ARG A 65 -6.58 -17.72 24.52
C ARG A 65 -5.17 -18.15 24.98
N ASN A 66 -4.26 -18.43 24.06
CA ASN A 66 -2.84 -18.56 24.34
C ASN A 66 -2.24 -17.16 24.57
N LYS A 67 -1.67 -16.97 25.76
CA LYS A 67 -0.86 -15.79 26.14
C LYS A 67 0.33 -15.52 25.19
N GLU A 68 0.59 -16.40 24.22
CA GLU A 68 1.74 -16.37 23.32
C GLU A 68 1.54 -15.49 22.06
N LEU A 69 0.32 -15.11 21.70
CA LEU A 69 0.07 -14.27 20.51
C LEU A 69 0.02 -12.79 20.92
N ARG A 70 1.19 -12.30 21.34
CA ARG A 70 1.41 -10.88 21.65
C ARG A 70 1.19 -10.03 20.41
N MET A 71 0.71 -8.80 20.60
CA MET A 71 0.64 -7.80 19.53
C MET A 71 2.03 -7.64 18.89
N LEU A 72 2.06 -7.68 17.56
CA LEU A 72 3.27 -7.41 16.81
C LEU A 72 3.62 -5.93 16.93
N ALA A 73 4.91 -5.62 16.84
CA ALA A 73 5.37 -4.26 16.67
C ALA A 73 5.01 -3.83 15.23
N ILE A 74 4.05 -2.91 15.08
CA ILE A 74 3.52 -2.47 13.78
C ILE A 74 3.76 -0.99 13.53
N ALA A 75 3.91 -0.64 12.25
CA ALA A 75 3.95 0.73 11.75
C ALA A 75 3.48 0.76 10.28
N PHE A 76 3.22 1.95 9.74
CA PHE A 76 3.06 2.14 8.30
C PHE A 76 3.91 3.31 7.80
N PHE A 77 4.24 3.26 6.52
CA PHE A 77 5.03 4.28 5.81
C PHE A 77 4.27 4.78 4.58
N ILE A 78 4.48 6.04 4.21
CA ILE A 78 3.85 6.71 3.08
C ILE A 78 4.96 7.20 2.17
N TYR A 79 4.88 6.87 0.89
CA TYR A 79 5.81 7.37 -0.13
C TYR A 79 5.01 8.08 -1.22
N LYS A 80 5.39 9.31 -1.54
CA LYS A 80 4.90 10.00 -2.74
C LYS A 80 5.55 9.35 -3.96
N THR A 81 4.82 9.21 -5.06
CA THR A 81 5.32 8.64 -6.33
C THR A 81 4.57 9.23 -7.52
N ASP A 82 5.23 9.29 -8.67
CA ASP A 82 4.60 9.63 -9.95
C ASP A 82 4.15 8.39 -10.73
N MET A 83 4.54 7.19 -10.27
CA MET A 83 4.19 5.91 -10.89
C MET A 83 2.83 5.44 -10.37
N ALA A 84 1.77 5.77 -11.12
CA ALA A 84 0.44 5.28 -10.82
C ALA A 84 0.36 3.77 -11.12
N CYS A 85 -0.14 2.99 -10.16
CA CYS A 85 -0.40 1.55 -10.28
C CYS A 85 0.82 0.61 -10.25
N GLU A 86 2.02 1.10 -9.98
CA GLU A 86 3.21 0.26 -9.84
C GLU A 86 3.64 0.09 -8.38
N ARG A 87 4.13 -1.11 -8.06
CA ARG A 87 4.73 -1.37 -6.75
C ARG A 87 6.09 -0.70 -6.66
N LEU A 88 6.37 -0.09 -5.52
CA LEU A 88 7.67 0.47 -5.21
C LEU A 88 8.66 -0.65 -4.90
N SER A 89 9.83 -0.60 -5.54
CA SER A 89 10.91 -1.58 -5.40
C SER A 89 11.90 -1.20 -4.30
N ALA A 90 12.85 -2.08 -4.00
CA ALA A 90 13.93 -1.80 -3.05
C ALA A 90 14.77 -0.59 -3.49
N GLU A 91 15.03 -0.47 -4.80
CA GLU A 91 15.77 0.65 -5.41
C GLU A 91 15.04 1.98 -5.20
N TYR A 92 13.70 1.96 -5.23
CA TYR A 92 12.91 3.14 -4.93
C TYR A 92 13.16 3.63 -3.50
N PHE A 93 13.10 2.73 -2.51
CA PHE A 93 13.28 3.08 -1.10
C PHE A 93 14.70 3.48 -0.72
N LEU A 94 15.69 3.16 -1.56
CA LEU A 94 17.07 3.65 -1.43
C LEU A 94 17.18 5.13 -1.82
N CYS A 95 16.41 5.56 -2.83
CA CYS A 95 16.52 6.90 -3.41
C CYS A 95 15.50 7.88 -2.83
N VAL A 96 14.36 7.39 -2.33
CA VAL A 96 13.22 8.21 -1.92
C VAL A 96 12.95 8.04 -0.44
N THR A 97 12.93 9.17 0.28
CA THR A 97 12.51 9.22 1.68
C THR A 97 10.99 9.11 1.78
N GLU A 98 10.50 8.59 2.89
CA GLU A 98 9.08 8.58 3.18
C GLU A 98 8.54 10.01 3.31
N GLU A 99 7.34 10.25 2.81
CA GLU A 99 6.58 11.48 3.00
C GLU A 99 6.04 11.55 4.44
N GLY A 100 5.77 10.39 5.03
CA GLY A 100 5.26 10.27 6.40
C GLY A 100 5.24 8.83 6.89
N SER A 101 5.04 8.67 8.20
CA SER A 101 4.88 7.36 8.83
C SER A 101 4.04 7.46 10.10
N SER A 102 3.63 6.32 10.64
CA SER A 102 3.03 6.26 12.00
C SER A 102 4.06 6.44 13.13
N GLY A 103 5.32 6.73 12.81
CA GLY A 103 6.41 6.82 13.78
C GLY A 103 7.03 5.46 14.14
N VAL A 104 7.49 5.34 15.39
CA VAL A 104 8.14 4.12 15.88
C VAL A 104 7.20 2.91 15.84
N PHE A 105 7.76 1.73 15.60
CA PHE A 105 7.00 0.49 15.71
C PHE A 105 6.52 0.28 17.14
N THR A 106 5.22 0.06 17.33
CA THR A 106 4.64 -0.18 18.65
C THR A 106 3.85 -1.48 18.69
N ASN A 107 3.86 -2.14 19.85
CA ASN A 107 3.07 -3.35 20.10
C ASN A 107 1.61 -2.99 20.43
N SER A 108 1.04 -2.02 19.71
CA SER A 108 -0.32 -1.56 19.91
C SER A 108 -1.27 -2.31 18.98
N ARG A 109 -2.54 -2.44 19.38
CA ARG A 109 -3.55 -3.03 18.52
C ARG A 109 -3.74 -2.22 17.24
N GLU A 110 -3.59 -0.91 17.36
CA GLU A 110 -3.71 0.03 16.27
C GLU A 110 -2.69 1.16 16.40
N VAL A 111 -2.18 1.61 15.26
CA VAL A 111 -1.40 2.85 15.12
C VAL A 111 -2.13 3.79 14.16
N LEU A 112 -2.06 5.09 14.44
CA LEU A 112 -2.72 6.15 13.69
C LEU A 112 -1.69 7.19 13.26
N GLY A 113 -1.91 7.84 12.11
CA GLY A 113 -1.15 9.00 11.68
C GLY A 113 -2.05 10.02 11.00
N ARG A 114 -1.84 11.30 11.31
CA ARG A 114 -2.51 12.44 10.67
C ARG A 114 -1.49 13.17 9.81
N PHE A 115 -1.88 13.50 8.59
CA PHE A 115 -0.98 14.05 7.57
C PHE A 115 -1.66 15.17 6.79
N GLU A 116 -0.87 16.17 6.41
CA GLU A 116 -1.22 17.24 5.47
C GLU A 116 -0.42 17.03 4.18
N LEU A 117 -0.99 16.25 3.25
CA LEU A 117 -0.31 15.83 2.02
C LEU A 117 -0.65 16.78 0.87
N ASP A 118 0.25 16.96 -0.08
CA ASP A 118 -0.13 17.63 -1.33
C ASP A 118 -1.09 16.73 -2.12
N PRO A 119 -1.94 17.28 -3.01
CA PRO A 119 -2.59 16.47 -4.03
C PRO A 119 -1.55 15.68 -4.84
N GLY A 120 -1.82 14.40 -5.08
CA GLY A 120 -0.88 13.50 -5.73
C GLY A 120 -1.12 12.03 -5.45
N THR A 121 -0.15 11.22 -5.85
CA THR A 121 -0.18 9.76 -5.75
C THR A 121 0.80 9.28 -4.69
N TYR A 122 0.33 8.39 -3.83
CA TYR A 122 1.06 7.88 -2.68
C TYR A 122 0.94 6.35 -2.59
N VAL A 123 1.95 5.72 -2.02
CA VAL A 123 1.92 4.30 -1.65
C VAL A 123 2.07 4.17 -0.14
N ILE A 124 1.10 3.50 0.47
CA ILE A 124 1.08 3.18 1.90
C ILE A 124 1.55 1.74 2.08
N ILE A 125 2.56 1.55 2.95
CA ILE A 125 3.18 0.26 3.23
C ILE A 125 2.97 -0.08 4.71
N PRO A 126 1.95 -0.88 5.07
CA PRO A 126 1.84 -1.45 6.40
C PRO A 126 2.92 -2.51 6.61
N SER A 127 3.62 -2.43 7.74
CA SER A 127 4.78 -3.27 8.04
C SER A 127 4.79 -3.70 9.51
N THR A 128 5.41 -4.84 9.76
CA THR A 128 5.79 -5.30 11.11
C THR A 128 7.29 -5.05 11.32
N PHE A 129 7.75 -4.96 12.56
CA PHE A 129 9.18 -4.68 12.80
C PHE A 129 10.07 -5.82 12.31
N TYR A 130 9.74 -7.05 12.71
CA TYR A 130 10.48 -8.24 12.32
C TYR A 130 9.84 -8.87 11.08
N PRO A 131 10.64 -9.35 10.11
CA PRO A 131 10.11 -10.14 9.00
C PRO A 131 9.51 -11.46 9.48
N ASP A 132 8.78 -12.13 8.59
CA ASP A 132 8.22 -13.47 8.81
C ASP A 132 7.23 -13.53 9.99
N ARG A 133 6.50 -12.43 10.20
CA ARG A 133 5.44 -12.33 11.22
C ARG A 133 4.07 -12.33 10.59
N SER A 134 3.39 -13.47 10.71
CA SER A 134 2.02 -13.64 10.21
C SER A 134 0.99 -12.93 11.10
N ARG A 135 0.15 -12.08 10.49
CA ARG A 135 -0.99 -11.40 11.14
C ARG A 135 -1.92 -10.79 10.11
N ASN A 136 -3.23 -10.92 10.34
CA ASN A 136 -4.22 -10.14 9.61
C ASN A 136 -4.23 -8.69 10.12
N PHE A 137 -4.50 -7.75 9.23
CA PHE A 137 -4.67 -6.35 9.58
C PHE A 137 -5.79 -5.70 8.78
N MET A 138 -6.19 -4.53 9.24
CA MET A 138 -7.11 -3.63 8.57
C MET A 138 -6.42 -2.28 8.40
N LEU A 139 -6.42 -1.77 7.17
CA LEU A 139 -5.89 -0.45 6.83
C LEU A 139 -7.04 0.48 6.45
N ARG A 140 -7.09 1.64 7.11
CA ARG A 140 -8.14 2.65 6.96
C ARG A 140 -7.51 3.96 6.56
N VAL A 141 -8.15 4.62 5.59
CA VAL A 141 -7.81 5.97 5.14
C VAL A 141 -9.08 6.79 5.22
N PHE A 142 -8.99 7.97 5.81
CA PHE A 142 -10.01 9.00 5.80
C PHE A 142 -9.37 10.27 5.27
N ALA A 143 -10.06 10.96 4.38
CA ALA A 143 -9.69 12.29 3.92
C ALA A 143 -10.95 13.17 3.88
N LEU A 144 -10.78 14.50 3.91
CA LEU A 144 -11.92 15.42 3.84
C LEU A 144 -12.53 15.45 2.43
N LYS A 145 -11.70 15.34 1.39
CA LYS A 145 -12.10 15.24 -0.01
C LYS A 145 -12.10 13.79 -0.52
N GLN A 146 -12.65 13.59 -1.71
CA GLN A 146 -12.69 12.28 -2.35
C GLN A 146 -11.28 11.79 -2.69
N PHE A 147 -11.08 10.48 -2.59
CA PHE A 147 -9.80 9.84 -2.85
C PHE A 147 -10.02 8.44 -3.43
N THR A 148 -9.00 7.94 -4.14
CA THR A 148 -8.94 6.54 -4.56
C THR A 148 -8.01 5.79 -3.64
N PHE A 149 -8.41 4.59 -3.22
CA PHE A 149 -7.59 3.74 -2.35
C PHE A 149 -7.73 2.27 -2.74
N THR A 150 -6.64 1.68 -3.24
CA THR A 150 -6.63 0.33 -3.81
C THR A 150 -5.36 -0.42 -3.43
N GLU A 151 -5.44 -1.76 -3.38
CA GLU A 151 -4.26 -2.60 -3.20
C GLU A 151 -3.47 -2.74 -4.51
N LEU A 152 -2.15 -2.69 -4.43
CA LEU A 152 -1.27 -2.95 -5.57
C LEU A 152 -0.95 -4.45 -5.64
N PRO A 153 -1.25 -5.13 -6.77
CA PRO A 153 -1.12 -6.58 -6.89
C PRO A 153 0.33 -7.01 -6.72
N PRO A 154 0.62 -8.10 -6.00
CA PRO A 154 1.98 -8.62 -5.85
C PRO A 154 2.57 -9.02 -7.21
N TYR A 155 3.90 -8.99 -7.32
CA TYR A 155 4.63 -9.28 -8.57
C TYR A 155 4.19 -10.58 -9.27
N HIS A 156 3.85 -11.62 -8.51
CA HIS A 156 3.44 -12.92 -9.05
C HIS A 156 2.04 -12.94 -9.71
N GLN A 157 1.25 -11.87 -9.61
CA GLN A 157 -0.09 -11.77 -10.22
C GLN A 157 -0.13 -10.94 -11.52
N VAL A 158 0.99 -10.32 -11.92
CA VAL A 158 1.07 -9.51 -13.15
C VAL A 158 1.29 -10.40 -14.41
N VAL A 159 1.62 -11.67 -14.21
CA VAL A 159 1.78 -12.67 -15.29
C VAL A 159 0.40 -13.15 -15.74
N GLY A 160 -0.26 -12.37 -16.59
CA GLY A 160 -1.55 -12.76 -17.18
C GLY A 160 -2.17 -11.79 -18.18
N ALA A 161 -1.59 -10.60 -18.39
CA ALA A 161 -2.15 -9.61 -19.32
C ALA A 161 -1.52 -9.65 -20.73
N ASP A 162 -0.35 -10.28 -20.92
CA ASP A 162 0.41 -10.20 -22.18
C ASP A 162 0.35 -11.45 -23.09
N GLU A 163 -0.39 -12.50 -22.72
CA GLU A 163 -0.45 -13.75 -23.53
C GLU A 163 -1.67 -13.89 -24.47
N LEU A 164 -2.46 -12.83 -24.70
CA LEU A 164 -3.67 -12.89 -25.53
C LEU A 164 -3.60 -12.24 -26.92
N GLN A 165 -2.41 -12.00 -27.50
CA GLN A 165 -2.32 -11.43 -28.86
C GLN A 165 -1.56 -12.25 -29.92
N GLU A 166 -0.92 -13.37 -29.60
CA GLU A 166 -0.20 -14.16 -30.63
C GLU A 166 -0.96 -15.38 -31.19
N ASN A 167 -2.07 -15.80 -30.58
CA ASN A 167 -2.76 -17.03 -31.00
C ASN A 167 -3.82 -16.85 -32.11
N ASP A 168 -4.17 -15.62 -32.50
CA ASP A 168 -5.19 -15.36 -33.54
C ASP A 168 -4.63 -15.21 -34.97
N VAL A 169 -3.30 -15.16 -35.14
CA VAL A 169 -2.68 -14.96 -36.48
C VAL A 169 -2.38 -16.28 -37.20
N LEU A 170 -2.25 -17.41 -36.48
CA LEU A 170 -1.86 -18.69 -37.10
C LEU A 170 -3.04 -19.53 -37.62
N ASN A 171 -4.30 -19.18 -37.31
CA ASN A 171 -5.45 -20.03 -37.63
C ASN A 171 -6.25 -19.63 -38.88
N ASN A 172 -5.80 -18.65 -39.67
CA ASN A 172 -6.58 -18.09 -40.79
C ASN A 172 -6.05 -18.37 -42.20
N ASN A 173 -5.05 -19.26 -42.38
CA ASN A 173 -4.43 -19.48 -43.70
C ASN A 173 -4.64 -20.87 -44.33
N ASN A 174 -5.66 -21.65 -43.93
CA ASN A 174 -5.97 -22.92 -44.61
C ASN A 174 -7.45 -23.01 -45.03
N ASN A 175 -7.87 -22.22 -46.03
CA ASN A 175 -8.91 -22.66 -46.97
C ASN A 175 -9.06 -21.76 -48.21
N THR A 176 -8.29 -22.08 -49.26
CA THR A 176 -8.67 -21.96 -50.68
C THR A 176 -7.97 -23.12 -51.37
N GLY A 177 -8.53 -24.00 -52.19
CA GLY A 177 -9.81 -24.12 -52.87
C GLY A 177 -9.50 -24.98 -54.09
N ILE A 178 -9.85 -26.27 -54.08
CA ILE A 178 -9.80 -27.15 -55.26
C ILE A 178 -11.04 -28.04 -55.22
N LEU A 179 -12.06 -27.67 -55.99
CA LEU A 179 -12.65 -28.42 -57.11
C LEU A 179 -13.74 -27.57 -57.77
#